data_AF-A0A182T4P9-F1
#
_entry.id   AF-A0A182T4P9-F1
#
_cell.length_a   1.000
_cell.length_b   1.000
_cell.length_c   1.000
_cell.angle_alpha   90.00
_cell.angle_beta   90.00
_cell.angle_gamma   90.00
#
_symmetry.space_group_name_H-M   'P 1'
#
loop_
_entity.id
_entity.type
_entity.pdbx_description
1 polymer ?
#
loop_
_entity_poly.entity_id
_entity_poly.type
_entity_poly.pdbx_seq_one_letter_code
_entity_poly.pdbx_strand_id
1 'polypeptide(L)'
;LTVCTAVVGCVPEGSIKRAMVKRVLIQCFGFLSSALSSVINYHNIQNRPLNGICVANHTSPIDVLMLMCDNCYSLIGQRHGGFLGVLQRALARASPHIWFERAEAKDRILVAKRLKEHVTDPNNPPILIFPEGTCINNTSVMQFKKGSFEVGGVIYP
;
A
#
# COMPACT_ATOMS: atom_id res chain seq x y z
N LEU A 1 -9.71 -9.88 -8.35
CA LEU A 1 -8.84 -9.59 -7.18
C LEU A 1 -8.83 -10.70 -6.13
N THR A 2 -9.94 -11.03 -5.45
CA THR A 2 -9.95 -12.05 -4.37
C THR A 2 -9.54 -13.45 -4.81
N VAL A 3 -10.02 -13.91 -5.97
CA VAL A 3 -9.62 -15.21 -6.53
C VAL A 3 -8.16 -15.18 -6.98
N CYS A 4 -7.75 -14.15 -7.72
CA CYS A 4 -6.38 -14.01 -8.20
C CYS A 4 -5.34 -13.99 -7.06
N THR A 5 -5.62 -13.26 -5.98
CA THR A 5 -4.76 -13.23 -4.79
C THR A 5 -4.78 -14.55 -4.01
N ALA A 6 -5.87 -15.32 -4.07
CA ALA A 6 -5.90 -16.68 -3.51
C ALA A 6 -4.94 -17.60 -4.27
N VAL A 7 -5.01 -17.59 -5.60
CA VAL A 7 -4.16 -18.43 -6.47
C VAL A 7 -2.69 -18.10 -6.28
N VAL A 8 -2.33 -16.81 -6.27
CA VAL A 8 -0.95 -16.38 -6.06
C VAL A 8 -0.48 -16.67 -4.63
N GLY A 9 -1.37 -16.64 -3.64
CA GLY A 9 -1.07 -16.99 -2.26
C GLY A 9 -0.62 -18.43 -2.06
N CYS A 10 -1.03 -19.35 -2.95
CA CYS A 10 -0.61 -20.76 -2.94
C CYS A 10 0.81 -20.98 -3.47
N VAL A 11 1.43 -19.95 -4.08
CA VAL A 11 2.80 -20.04 -4.60
C VAL A 11 3.80 -19.89 -3.44
N PRO A 12 4.87 -20.72 -3.38
CA PRO A 12 5.92 -20.58 -2.37
C PRO A 12 6.61 -19.21 -2.42
N GLU A 13 7.10 -18.74 -1.27
CA GLU A 13 7.83 -17.48 -1.20
C GLU A 13 9.10 -17.52 -2.06
N GLY A 14 9.34 -16.44 -2.81
CA GLY A 14 10.49 -16.34 -3.71
C GLY A 14 10.34 -15.26 -4.76
N SER A 15 11.37 -15.11 -5.60
CA SER A 15 11.39 -14.12 -6.69
C SER A 15 10.25 -14.31 -7.69
N ILE A 16 9.91 -15.57 -7.99
CA ILE A 16 8.80 -15.93 -8.90
C ILE A 16 7.48 -15.45 -8.33
N LYS A 17 7.19 -15.75 -7.05
CA LYS A 17 5.98 -15.27 -6.38
C LYS A 17 5.91 -13.75 -6.42
N ARG A 18 6.98 -13.04 -6.04
CA ARG A 18 7.00 -11.56 -6.06
C ARG A 18 6.72 -10.99 -7.45
N ALA A 19 7.31 -11.57 -8.50
CA ALA A 19 7.05 -11.16 -9.87
C ALA A 19 5.59 -11.42 -10.29
N MET A 20 5.03 -12.57 -9.92
CA MET A 20 3.63 -12.91 -10.16
C MET A 20 2.68 -11.95 -9.42
N VAL A 21 2.92 -11.72 -8.14
CA VAL A 21 2.16 -10.78 -7.30
C VAL A 21 2.12 -9.40 -7.95
N LYS A 22 3.28 -8.86 -8.33
CA LYS A 22 3.36 -7.54 -8.98
C LYS A 22 2.51 -7.48 -10.23
N ARG A 23 2.64 -8.46 -11.14
CA ARG A 23 1.87 -8.51 -12.39
C ARG A 23 0.37 -8.66 -12.15
N VAL A 24 -0.03 -9.59 -11.28
CA VAL A 24 -1.43 -9.89 -10.99
C VAL A 24 -2.12 -8.72 -10.29
N LEU A 25 -1.47 -8.08 -9.33
CA LEU A 25 -2.04 -6.92 -8.64
C LEU A 25 -2.22 -5.76 -9.62
N ILE A 26 -1.19 -5.36 -10.38
CA ILE A 26 -1.30 -4.29 -11.37
C ILE A 26 -2.43 -4.56 -12.36
N GLN A 27 -2.57 -5.79 -12.87
CA GLN A 27 -3.69 -6.16 -13.76
C GLN A 27 -5.05 -6.10 -13.07
N CYS A 28 -5.16 -6.59 -11.82
CA CYS A 28 -6.42 -6.54 -11.08
C CYS A 28 -6.85 -5.10 -10.81
N PHE A 29 -5.94 -4.25 -10.36
CA PHE A 29 -6.21 -2.84 -10.09
C PHE A 29 -6.46 -2.07 -11.41
N GLY A 30 -5.72 -2.37 -12.48
CA GLY A 30 -6.01 -1.86 -13.83
C GLY A 30 -7.42 -2.20 -14.31
N PHE A 31 -7.86 -3.45 -14.16
CA PHE A 31 -9.23 -3.86 -14.50
C PHE A 31 -10.28 -3.12 -13.66
N LEU A 32 -10.06 -3.00 -12.35
CA LEU A 32 -10.93 -2.22 -11.44
C LEU A 32 -11.01 -0.75 -11.86
N SER A 33 -9.87 -0.15 -12.22
CA SER A 33 -9.77 1.23 -12.70
C SER A 33 -10.53 1.43 -14.02
N SER A 34 -10.41 0.49 -14.96
CA SER A 34 -11.17 0.52 -16.22
C SER A 34 -12.68 0.39 -16.00
N ALA A 35 -13.11 -0.39 -15.01
CA ALA A 35 -14.53 -0.48 -14.63
C ALA A 35 -15.08 0.84 -14.07
N LEU A 36 -14.21 1.71 -13.56
CA LEU A 36 -14.55 3.09 -13.15
C LEU A 36 -14.31 4.11 -14.27
N SER A 37 -13.99 3.66 -15.48
CA SER A 37 -13.66 4.51 -16.63
C SER A 37 -12.56 5.54 -16.33
N SER A 38 -11.63 5.19 -15.44
CA SER A 38 -10.56 6.10 -15.01
C SER A 38 -9.48 6.24 -16.09
N VAL A 39 -9.06 7.47 -16.36
CA VAL A 39 -7.93 7.79 -17.23
C VAL A 39 -6.82 8.35 -16.36
N ILE A 40 -5.72 7.60 -16.23
CA ILE A 40 -4.62 7.92 -15.32
C ILE A 40 -3.38 8.31 -16.13
N ASN A 41 -2.81 9.47 -15.83
CA ASN A 41 -1.55 9.94 -16.40
C ASN A 41 -0.47 9.95 -15.32
N TYR A 42 0.67 9.34 -15.59
CA TYR A 42 1.81 9.31 -14.68
C TYR A 42 2.90 10.25 -15.17
N HIS A 43 3.40 11.11 -14.28
CA HIS A 43 4.47 12.05 -14.56
C HIS A 43 5.71 11.68 -13.74
N ASN A 44 6.90 12.08 -14.21
CA ASN A 44 8.17 11.84 -13.51
C ASN A 44 8.43 10.37 -13.18
N ILE A 45 8.18 9.48 -14.15
CA ILE A 45 8.25 8.02 -14.02
C ILE A 45 9.63 7.53 -13.51
N GLN A 46 10.71 8.27 -13.78
CA GLN A 46 12.04 7.98 -13.27
C GLN A 46 12.14 7.98 -11.74
N ASN A 47 11.22 8.65 -11.05
CA ASN A 47 11.16 8.73 -9.59
C ASN A 47 10.24 7.68 -8.97
N ARG A 48 9.80 6.66 -9.74
CA ARG A 48 8.91 5.62 -9.21
C ARG A 48 9.54 4.91 -8.00
N PRO A 49 8.77 4.66 -6.93
CA PRO A 49 9.27 3.96 -5.75
C PRO A 49 9.70 2.54 -6.10
N LEU A 50 10.97 2.20 -5.84
CA LEU A 50 11.48 0.84 -6.01
C LEU A 50 11.48 0.06 -4.69
N ASN A 51 11.72 0.76 -3.58
CA ASN A 51 11.73 0.28 -2.21
C ASN A 51 11.42 1.47 -1.28
N GLY A 52 11.56 1.31 0.04
CA GLY A 52 11.37 2.42 0.98
C GLY A 52 9.91 2.81 1.15
N ILE A 53 9.65 4.12 1.22
CA ILE A 53 8.34 4.67 1.57
C ILE A 53 7.87 5.63 0.48
N CYS A 54 6.77 5.29 -0.16
CA CYS A 54 5.98 6.18 -1.00
C CYS A 54 4.99 6.96 -0.13
N VAL A 55 4.96 8.27 -0.30
CA VAL A 55 4.12 9.19 0.46
C VAL A 55 3.18 9.87 -0.51
N ALA A 56 1.88 9.79 -0.26
CA ALA A 56 0.87 10.46 -1.07
C ALA A 56 -0.14 11.18 -0.17
N ASN A 57 -0.76 12.24 -0.67
CA ASN A 57 -1.94 12.84 -0.04
C ASN A 57 -3.13 11.88 -0.10
N HIS A 58 -4.07 11.98 0.84
CA HIS A 58 -5.20 11.05 0.91
C HIS A 58 -6.53 11.77 0.76
N THR A 59 -7.10 11.76 -0.45
CA THR A 59 -8.41 12.35 -0.71
C THR A 59 -9.53 11.33 -0.53
N SER A 60 -9.30 10.06 -0.88
CA SER A 60 -10.33 9.02 -0.77
C SER A 60 -9.76 7.60 -0.84
N PRO A 61 -10.55 6.56 -0.52
CA PRO A 61 -10.10 5.17 -0.70
C PRO A 61 -9.67 4.82 -2.13
N ILE A 62 -10.10 5.58 -3.15
CA ILE A 62 -9.72 5.34 -4.55
C ILE A 62 -8.25 5.65 -4.82
N ASP A 63 -7.58 6.42 -3.96
CA ASP A 63 -6.18 6.82 -4.15
C ASP A 63 -5.27 5.58 -4.22
N VAL A 64 -5.56 4.59 -3.37
CA VAL A 64 -4.88 3.28 -3.40
C VAL A 64 -5.09 2.58 -4.74
N LEU A 65 -6.31 2.62 -5.30
CA LEU A 65 -6.60 2.02 -6.59
C LEU A 65 -5.76 2.68 -7.70
N MET A 66 -5.74 4.01 -7.75
CA MET A 66 -4.99 4.76 -8.77
C MET A 66 -3.48 4.49 -8.68
N LEU A 67 -2.90 4.48 -7.48
CA LEU A 67 -1.46 4.24 -7.31
C LEU A 67 -1.09 2.78 -7.59
N MET A 68 -1.93 1.82 -7.19
CA MET A 68 -1.70 0.39 -7.43
C MET A 68 -1.80 -0.02 -8.91
N CYS A 69 -2.37 0.84 -9.77
CA CYS A 69 -2.34 0.66 -11.22
C CYS A 69 -0.94 0.89 -11.81
N ASP A 70 -0.09 1.68 -11.17
CA ASP A 70 1.26 2.00 -11.65
C ASP A 70 2.32 1.03 -11.11
N ASN A 71 2.22 0.73 -9.83
CA ASN A 71 3.23 -0.02 -9.09
C ASN A 71 2.60 -0.84 -7.97
N CYS A 72 3.34 -1.81 -7.45
CA CYS A 72 2.87 -2.63 -6.34
C CYS A 72 3.39 -2.05 -5.03
N TYR A 73 2.47 -1.77 -4.10
CA TYR A 73 2.78 -1.23 -2.78
C TYR A 73 2.34 -2.17 -1.67
N SER A 74 3.08 -2.15 -0.57
CA SER A 74 2.58 -2.60 0.72
C SER A 74 1.76 -1.49 1.36
N LEU A 75 0.57 -1.85 1.81
CA LEU A 75 -0.37 -0.92 2.42
C LEU A 75 -0.24 -1.00 3.93
N ILE A 76 -0.42 0.15 4.57
CA ILE A 76 -0.60 0.24 6.02
C ILE A 76 -2.00 0.75 6.31
N GLY A 77 -2.65 0.14 7.28
CA GLY A 77 -3.91 0.66 7.77
C GLY A 77 -4.41 -0.05 9.00
N GLN A 78 -5.50 0.47 9.54
CA GLN A 78 -6.26 -0.24 10.56
C GLN A 78 -6.96 -1.45 9.93
N ARG A 79 -7.04 -2.55 10.68
CA ARG A 79 -7.85 -3.70 10.26
C ARG A 79 -9.33 -3.33 10.30
N HIS A 80 -10.04 -3.65 9.23
CA HIS A 80 -11.47 -3.40 9.07
C HIS A 80 -12.26 -4.70 8.95
N GLY A 81 -13.54 -4.64 9.35
CA GLY A 81 -14.52 -5.71 9.13
C GLY A 81 -15.23 -5.59 7.78
N GLY A 82 -16.28 -6.39 7.59
CA GLY A 82 -17.17 -6.32 6.42
C GLY A 82 -16.44 -6.49 5.09
N PHE A 83 -16.90 -5.76 4.07
CA PHE A 83 -16.34 -5.78 2.71
C PHE A 83 -14.85 -5.42 2.67
N LEU A 84 -14.45 -4.34 3.35
CA LEU A 84 -13.05 -3.92 3.41
C LEU A 84 -12.16 -4.98 4.06
N GLY A 85 -12.66 -5.69 5.08
CA GLY A 85 -11.94 -6.81 5.69
C GLY A 85 -11.71 -7.99 4.73
N VAL A 86 -12.67 -8.30 3.85
CA VAL A 86 -12.49 -9.32 2.81
C VAL A 86 -11.40 -8.90 1.84
N LEU A 87 -11.40 -7.64 1.42
CA LEU A 87 -10.38 -7.07 0.53
C LEU A 87 -8.99 -7.08 1.16
N GLN A 88 -8.87 -6.64 2.42
CA GLN A 88 -7.61 -6.64 3.18
C GLN A 88 -7.05 -8.07 3.30
N ARG A 89 -7.89 -9.06 3.64
CA ARG A 89 -7.47 -10.47 3.70
C ARG A 89 -7.05 -11.02 2.35
N ALA A 90 -7.73 -10.61 1.26
CA ALA A 90 -7.35 -10.99 -0.08
C ALA A 90 -5.94 -10.48 -0.42
N LEU A 91 -5.71 -9.18 -0.23
CA LEU A 91 -4.42 -8.52 -0.48
C LEU A 91 -3.28 -9.09 0.37
N ALA A 92 -3.53 -9.36 1.65
CA ALA A 92 -2.56 -9.93 2.59
C ALA A 92 -2.02 -11.31 2.18
N ARG A 93 -2.73 -12.06 1.32
CA ARG A 93 -2.23 -13.34 0.78
C ARG A 93 -1.21 -13.18 -0.35
N ALA A 94 -1.21 -12.01 -1.00
CA ALA A 94 -0.37 -11.75 -2.16
C ALA A 94 0.87 -10.92 -1.80
N SER A 95 0.75 -9.94 -0.91
CA SER A 95 1.83 -9.01 -0.60
C SER A 95 1.91 -8.76 0.92
N PRO A 96 3.10 -8.46 1.47
CA PRO A 96 3.28 -8.19 2.91
C PRO A 96 2.68 -6.84 3.31
N HIS A 97 1.35 -6.74 3.35
CA HIS A 97 0.64 -5.58 3.87
C HIS A 97 0.68 -5.55 5.41
N ILE A 98 0.76 -4.36 5.99
CA ILE A 98 0.88 -4.16 7.44
C ILE A 98 -0.47 -3.66 7.98
N TRP A 99 -1.23 -4.57 8.59
CA TRP A 99 -2.52 -4.24 9.21
C TRP A 99 -2.39 -4.19 10.73
N PHE A 100 -2.84 -3.09 11.33
CA PHE A 100 -2.82 -2.91 12.79
C PHE A 100 -4.21 -3.05 13.38
N GLU A 101 -4.30 -3.65 14.57
CA GLU A 101 -5.50 -3.51 15.38
C GLU A 101 -5.67 -2.07 15.86
N ARG A 102 -6.90 -1.65 16.16
CA ARG A 102 -7.17 -0.29 16.65
C ARG A 102 -6.38 0.07 17.91
N ALA A 103 -6.10 -0.90 18.78
CA ALA A 103 -5.25 -0.71 19.96
C ALA A 103 -3.77 -0.57 19.59
N GLU A 104 -3.27 -1.41 18.69
CA GLU A 104 -1.88 -1.39 18.21
C GLU A 104 -1.54 -0.12 17.41
N ALA A 105 -2.48 0.38 16.60
CA ALA A 105 -2.27 1.55 15.76
C ALA A 105 -2.00 2.84 16.57
N LYS A 106 -2.33 2.84 17.87
CA LYS A 106 -2.02 3.95 18.78
C LYS A 106 -0.59 3.86 19.34
N ASP A 107 0.01 2.69 19.33
CA ASP A 107 1.38 2.46 19.78
C ASP A 107 2.37 2.86 18.68
N ARG A 108 2.89 4.08 18.79
CA ARG A 108 3.86 4.64 17.84
C ARG A 108 5.15 3.83 17.75
N ILE A 109 5.57 3.20 18.86
CA ILE A 109 6.82 2.43 18.91
C ILE A 109 6.62 1.14 18.13
N LEU A 110 5.51 0.44 18.34
CA LEU A 110 5.17 -0.78 17.61
C LEU A 110 5.01 -0.51 16.11
N VAL A 111 4.32 0.58 15.74
CA VAL A 111 4.16 0.98 14.33
C VAL A 111 5.52 1.25 13.71
N ALA A 112 6.34 2.13 14.31
CA ALA A 112 7.66 2.46 13.80
C ALA A 112 8.56 1.21 13.67
N LYS A 113 8.48 0.28 14.62
CA LYS A 113 9.22 -0.99 14.56
C LYS A 113 8.81 -1.83 13.34
N ARG A 114 7.52 -2.09 13.13
CA ARG A 114 7.04 -2.90 11.98
C ARG A 114 7.38 -2.24 10.65
N LEU A 115 7.26 -0.91 10.57
CA LEU A 115 7.64 -0.17 9.38
C LEU A 115 9.14 -0.30 9.09
N LYS A 116 9.97 -0.23 10.14
CA LYS A 116 11.43 -0.34 10.01
C LYS A 116 11.84 -1.71 9.54
N GLU A 117 11.28 -2.76 10.15
CA GLU A 117 11.50 -4.15 9.75
C GLU A 117 11.14 -4.38 8.27
N HIS A 118 10.01 -3.82 7.82
CA HIS A 118 9.57 -3.94 6.43
C HIS A 118 10.52 -3.25 5.46
N VAL A 119 10.92 -2.01 5.75
CA VAL A 119 11.82 -1.20 4.89
C VAL A 119 13.24 -1.76 4.85
N THR A 120 13.69 -2.46 5.90
CA THR A 120 15.02 -3.08 5.92
C THR A 120 15.17 -4.30 5.01
N ASP A 121 14.08 -4.95 4.59
CA ASP A 121 14.15 -6.03 3.59
C ASP A 121 14.07 -5.45 2.17
N PRO A 122 15.15 -5.54 1.36
CA PRO A 122 15.16 -5.01 0.00
C PRO A 122 14.23 -5.75 -0.96
N ASN A 123 13.72 -6.93 -0.59
CA ASN A 123 12.77 -7.70 -1.40
C ASN A 123 11.31 -7.26 -1.20
N ASN A 124 11.03 -6.49 -0.15
CA ASN A 124 9.70 -6.01 0.10
C ASN A 124 9.34 -4.88 -0.87
N PRO A 125 8.06 -4.82 -1.29
CA PRO A 125 7.59 -3.68 -2.07
C PRO A 125 7.63 -2.40 -1.23
N PRO A 126 7.73 -1.22 -1.87
CA PRO A 126 7.66 0.06 -1.19
C PRO A 126 6.37 0.16 -0.40
N ILE A 127 6.46 0.80 0.76
CA ILE A 127 5.31 1.07 1.60
C ILE A 127 4.58 2.29 1.05
N LEU A 128 3.27 2.21 0.86
CA LEU A 128 2.43 3.40 0.61
C LEU A 128 1.87 3.95 1.92
N ILE A 129 2.22 5.19 2.24
CA ILE A 129 1.75 5.92 3.42
C ILE A 129 0.98 7.17 3.01
N PHE A 130 -0.15 7.35 3.67
CA PHE A 130 -0.94 8.56 3.68
C PHE A 130 -0.71 9.30 5.01
N PRO A 131 0.23 10.26 5.07
CA PRO A 131 0.74 10.81 6.34
C PRO A 131 -0.29 11.67 7.08
N GLU A 132 -1.40 12.01 6.44
CA GLU A 132 -2.56 12.69 7.05
C GLU A 132 -3.31 11.77 8.03
N GLY A 133 -3.27 10.45 7.78
CA GLY A 133 -3.92 9.43 8.60
C GLY A 133 -5.46 9.38 8.48
N THR A 134 -6.04 10.18 7.59
CA THR A 134 -7.47 10.21 7.27
C THR A 134 -7.66 10.75 5.84
N CYS A 135 -8.83 10.55 5.25
CA CYS A 135 -9.14 11.18 3.97
C CYS A 135 -9.46 12.67 4.19
N ILE A 136 -8.89 13.54 3.37
CA ILE A 136 -9.11 14.99 3.39
C ILE A 136 -9.97 15.45 2.22
N ASN A 137 -10.69 16.54 2.42
CA ASN A 137 -11.53 17.19 1.41
C ASN A 137 -10.87 18.45 0.81
N ASN A 138 -9.56 18.65 1.04
CA ASN A 138 -8.75 19.78 0.56
C ASN A 138 -9.22 21.19 0.98
N THR A 139 -10.08 21.33 1.99
CA THR A 139 -10.49 22.66 2.51
C THR A 139 -9.53 23.22 3.57
N SER A 140 -8.61 22.39 4.08
CA SER A 140 -7.61 22.76 5.07
C SER A 140 -6.35 21.93 4.92
N VAL A 141 -5.18 22.50 5.25
CA VAL A 141 -3.92 21.76 5.31
C VAL A 141 -3.88 20.93 6.59
N MET A 142 -3.70 19.61 6.44
CA MET A 142 -3.53 18.71 7.57
C MET A 142 -2.06 18.52 7.90
N GLN A 143 -1.73 18.53 9.19
CA GLN A 143 -0.37 18.26 9.63
C GLN A 143 -0.04 16.78 9.44
N PHE A 144 1.05 16.51 8.70
CA PHE A 144 1.59 15.17 8.54
C PHE A 144 2.03 14.57 9.88
N LYS A 145 1.72 13.30 10.08
CA LYS A 145 2.19 12.56 11.26
C LYS A 145 3.68 12.27 11.11
N LYS A 146 4.50 12.94 11.92
CA LYS A 146 5.97 12.81 11.93
C LYS A 146 6.46 11.36 11.99
N GLY A 147 5.77 10.50 12.74
CA GLY A 147 6.16 9.08 12.91
C GLY A 147 6.20 8.28 11.61
N SER A 148 5.50 8.71 10.56
CA SER A 148 5.58 8.10 9.22
C SER A 148 6.94 8.26 8.54
N PHE A 149 7.77 9.21 8.99
CA PHE A 149 9.06 9.57 8.39
C PHE A 149 10.26 9.18 9.24
N GLU A 150 10.06 8.82 10.51
CA GLU A 150 11.15 8.48 11.45
C GLU A 150 11.64 7.03 11.32
N VAL A 151 11.08 6.28 10.38
CA VAL A 151 11.30 4.85 10.21
C VAL A 151 12.65 4.55 9.52
N GLY A 152 13.18 5.51 8.76
CA GLY A 152 14.31 5.34 7.86
C GLY A 152 13.90 4.81 6.48
N GLY A 153 14.87 4.75 5.55
CA GLY A 153 14.65 4.42 4.14
C GLY A 153 14.49 5.63 3.24
N VAL A 154 14.47 5.39 1.93
CA VAL A 154 14.27 6.44 0.92
C VAL A 154 12.79 6.83 0.90
N ILE A 155 12.52 8.13 0.97
CA ILE A 155 11.18 8.69 0.86
C ILE A 155 10.94 9.13 -0.59
N TYR A 156 9.84 8.64 -1.16
CA TYR A 156 9.34 9.00 -2.48
C TYR A 156 8.04 9.79 -2.30
N PRO A 157 8.06 11.12 -2.48
CA PRO A 157 6.86 11.94 -2.44
C PRO A 157 5.99 11.78 -3.69
#